data_AF-A0A9J7IXS7-F1
#
_entry.id   AF-A0A9J7IXS7-F1
#
_cell.length_a   1.000
_cell.length_b   1.000
_cell.length_c   1.000
_cell.angle_alpha   90.00
_cell.angle_beta   90.00
_cell.angle_gamma   90.00
#
_symmetry.space_group_name_H-M   'P 1'
#
loop_
_entity.id
_entity.type
_entity.pdbx_description
1 polymer ?
#
loop_
_entity_poly.entity_id
_entity_poly.type
_entity_poly.pdbx_seq_one_letter_code
_entity_poly.pdbx_strand_id
1 'polypeptide(L)'
;MAPWLEFPHEMKNVTGEEDKILRKCLLGYTKPFVRCGEKEYVMAGSYRKHAEAIYNFQVRPDDVWVITVPRSGTTWVQELVWLVANNMDFKTAKDKPLYKRFPMLEVSTHIPEIAVELIKINFFNLGNFQGLNEAVKEKSWKSLDKAPSPRFIKTHLPLSMLPPNLLSTAKVVYVARDPRDVAVSYYYLYKMTNKSLLRANFTHFWEAFRRDLLPWTPIVAHANEAFEKRHHPNLHFVFYENMKKDLHREIGEVAKFLNKDYTDAQIDRLAEHLSFDNLRKNKNVNNSINKDSEIQFIRKGEAGGWRAHFDEKMQLQAEEFLVTRLAGLELSYPSFPTNEITKL
;
A
#
# COMPACT_ATOMS: atom_id res chain seq x y z
N MET A 1 1.85 -17.90 24.65
CA MET A 1 1.58 -17.75 23.21
C MET A 1 0.09 -17.55 23.04
N ALA A 2 -0.35 -16.59 22.24
CA ALA A 2 -1.77 -16.44 21.92
C ALA A 2 -2.27 -17.72 21.21
N PRO A 3 -3.55 -18.12 21.38
CA PRO A 3 -4.10 -19.28 20.69
C PRO A 3 -4.05 -19.06 19.17
N TRP A 4 -3.81 -20.13 18.41
CA TRP A 4 -3.94 -20.10 16.94
C TRP A 4 -5.41 -19.95 16.57
N LEU A 5 -5.73 -18.97 15.75
CA LEU A 5 -7.07 -18.64 15.30
C LEU A 5 -7.28 -19.17 13.88
N GLU A 6 -8.39 -19.84 13.64
CA GLU A 6 -8.81 -20.11 12.26
C GLU A 6 -9.05 -18.80 11.52
N PHE A 7 -8.65 -18.74 10.26
CA PHE A 7 -8.90 -17.55 9.44
C PHE A 7 -10.40 -17.38 9.19
N PRO A 8 -11.03 -16.29 9.65
CA PRO A 8 -12.50 -16.22 9.73
C PRO A 8 -13.19 -15.87 8.41
N HIS A 9 -12.42 -15.51 7.37
CA HIS A 9 -13.00 -14.98 6.13
C HIS A 9 -13.11 -16.05 5.06
N GLU A 10 -14.33 -16.23 4.55
CA GLU A 10 -14.57 -17.04 3.37
C GLU A 10 -13.85 -16.44 2.15
N MET A 11 -13.35 -17.30 1.26
CA MET A 11 -12.73 -16.90 0.01
C MET A 11 -13.36 -17.59 -1.19
N LYS A 12 -13.96 -16.82 -2.09
CA LYS A 12 -14.55 -17.29 -3.35
C LYS A 12 -13.70 -16.85 -4.52
N ASN A 13 -13.58 -17.68 -5.55
CA ASN A 13 -12.92 -17.21 -6.78
C ASN A 13 -13.76 -16.08 -7.39
N VAL A 14 -13.09 -15.11 -8.00
CA VAL A 14 -13.77 -14.17 -8.89
C VAL A 14 -14.50 -14.95 -9.99
N THR A 15 -15.61 -14.40 -10.47
CA THR A 15 -16.38 -15.00 -11.56
C THR A 15 -15.57 -15.03 -12.86
N GLY A 16 -15.97 -15.87 -13.81
CA GLY A 16 -15.32 -15.93 -15.12
C GLY A 16 -15.34 -14.60 -15.88
N GLU A 17 -16.35 -13.75 -15.65
CA GLU A 17 -16.44 -12.43 -16.26
C GLU A 17 -15.48 -11.41 -15.61
N GLU A 18 -15.37 -11.45 -14.28
CA GLU A 18 -14.40 -10.66 -13.54
C GLU A 18 -12.95 -11.05 -13.90
N ASP A 19 -12.67 -12.35 -14.03
CA ASP A 19 -11.36 -12.86 -14.44
C ASP A 19 -10.97 -12.34 -15.84
N LYS A 20 -11.90 -12.28 -16.80
CA LYS A 20 -11.63 -11.68 -18.12
C LYS A 20 -11.21 -10.22 -18.04
N ILE A 21 -11.84 -9.42 -17.16
CA ILE A 21 -11.48 -8.02 -16.96
C ILE A 21 -10.11 -7.91 -16.30
N LEU A 22 -9.88 -8.73 -15.28
CA LEU A 22 -8.60 -8.81 -14.59
C LEU A 22 -7.46 -9.17 -15.53
N ARG A 23 -7.64 -10.12 -16.45
CA ARG A 23 -6.62 -10.50 -17.45
C ARG A 23 -6.23 -9.38 -18.41
N LYS A 24 -7.07 -8.35 -18.57
CA LYS A 24 -6.69 -7.16 -19.35
C LYS A 24 -5.67 -6.29 -18.60
N CYS A 25 -5.77 -6.26 -17.27
CA CYS A 25 -5.01 -5.35 -16.41
C CYS A 25 -3.83 -6.03 -15.69
N LEU A 26 -3.98 -7.30 -15.34
CA LEU A 26 -3.07 -8.11 -14.54
C LEU A 26 -2.62 -9.31 -15.37
N LEU A 27 -1.34 -9.64 -15.29
CA LEU A 27 -0.72 -10.66 -16.14
C LEU A 27 0.07 -11.65 -15.30
N GLY A 28 0.33 -12.83 -15.88
CA GLY A 28 1.23 -13.82 -15.31
C GLY A 28 0.69 -14.55 -14.08
N TYR A 29 -0.57 -14.34 -13.68
CA TYR A 29 -1.19 -15.11 -12.62
C TYR A 29 -1.77 -16.43 -13.16
N THR A 30 -1.46 -17.53 -12.47
CA THR A 30 -1.90 -18.89 -12.84
C THR A 30 -3.15 -19.33 -12.09
N LYS A 31 -3.45 -18.68 -10.96
CA LYS A 31 -4.63 -18.97 -10.13
C LYS A 31 -5.59 -17.79 -10.18
N PRO A 32 -6.90 -18.00 -10.36
CA PRO A 32 -7.87 -16.93 -10.28
C PRO A 32 -7.71 -16.11 -9.00
N PHE A 33 -7.94 -14.81 -9.09
CA PHE A 33 -8.09 -13.96 -7.91
C PHE A 33 -9.29 -14.41 -7.08
N VAL A 34 -9.33 -13.98 -5.82
CA VAL A 34 -10.38 -14.36 -4.88
C VAL A 34 -11.01 -13.13 -4.26
N ARG A 35 -12.32 -13.16 -4.06
CA ARG A 35 -13.07 -12.27 -3.15
C ARG A 35 -12.95 -12.84 -1.74
N CYS A 36 -12.55 -12.01 -0.78
CA CYS A 36 -12.23 -12.44 0.59
C CYS A 36 -13.02 -11.63 1.63
N GLY A 37 -13.75 -12.35 2.49
CA GLY A 37 -14.56 -11.78 3.57
C GLY A 37 -15.80 -11.03 3.11
N GLU A 38 -16.53 -10.46 4.07
CA GLU A 38 -17.82 -9.77 3.84
C GLU A 38 -17.70 -8.56 2.90
N LYS A 39 -16.55 -7.88 2.91
CA LYS A 39 -16.25 -6.73 2.03
C LYS A 39 -15.72 -7.15 0.66
N GLU A 40 -15.63 -8.45 0.40
CA GLU A 40 -15.24 -9.04 -0.88
C GLU A 40 -13.88 -8.52 -1.41
N TYR A 41 -12.89 -8.41 -0.51
CA TYR A 41 -11.56 -7.91 -0.88
C TYR A 41 -10.93 -8.80 -1.96
N VAL A 42 -10.43 -8.18 -3.02
CA VAL A 42 -9.76 -8.90 -4.11
C VAL A 42 -8.32 -9.23 -3.72
N MET A 43 -8.02 -10.51 -3.60
CA MET A 43 -6.71 -11.04 -3.22
C MET A 43 -6.17 -11.96 -4.30
N ALA A 44 -4.84 -12.02 -4.44
CA ALA A 44 -4.21 -13.02 -5.31
C ALA A 44 -4.61 -14.43 -4.89
N GLY A 45 -4.83 -15.35 -5.83
CA GLY A 45 -5.28 -16.72 -5.51
C GLY A 45 -4.34 -17.49 -4.57
N SER A 46 -3.05 -17.17 -4.59
CA SER A 46 -2.03 -17.67 -3.65
C SER A 46 -2.25 -17.24 -2.21
N TYR A 47 -2.99 -16.15 -1.95
CA TYR A 47 -3.28 -15.65 -0.61
C TYR A 47 -3.96 -16.70 0.28
N ARG A 48 -4.77 -17.61 -0.30
CA ARG A 48 -5.37 -18.76 0.40
C ARG A 48 -4.36 -19.55 1.23
N LYS A 49 -3.13 -19.71 0.73
CA LYS A 49 -2.05 -20.49 1.39
C LYS A 49 -1.36 -19.75 2.53
N HIS A 50 -1.65 -18.46 2.69
CA HIS A 50 -0.92 -17.57 3.58
C HIS A 50 -1.82 -16.84 4.57
N ALA A 51 -3.12 -16.73 4.29
CA ALA A 51 -4.05 -15.92 5.05
C ALA A 51 -4.08 -16.29 6.53
N GLU A 52 -4.25 -17.56 6.88
CA GLU A 52 -4.26 -17.99 8.29
C GLU A 52 -2.94 -17.72 9.00
N ALA A 53 -1.81 -17.97 8.35
CA ALA A 53 -0.50 -17.69 8.95
C ALA A 53 -0.26 -16.17 9.14
N ILE A 54 -0.72 -15.34 8.20
CA ILE A 54 -0.66 -13.89 8.30
C ILE A 54 -1.59 -13.38 9.41
N TYR A 55 -2.79 -13.95 9.52
CA TYR A 55 -3.77 -13.63 10.56
C TYR A 55 -3.28 -14.00 11.96
N ASN A 56 -2.41 -15.01 12.06
CA ASN A 56 -1.75 -15.42 13.30
C ASN A 56 -0.31 -14.91 13.45
N PHE A 57 0.11 -13.95 12.61
CA PHE A 57 1.44 -13.37 12.68
C PHE A 57 1.68 -12.79 14.09
N GLN A 58 2.81 -13.13 14.69
CA GLN A 58 3.08 -12.77 16.08
C GLN A 58 3.50 -11.31 16.18
N VAL A 59 2.56 -10.43 16.51
CA VAL A 59 2.81 -9.00 16.73
C VAL A 59 3.61 -8.77 18.01
N ARG A 60 4.58 -7.87 17.99
CA ARG A 60 5.42 -7.49 19.13
C ARG A 60 5.14 -6.05 19.57
N PRO A 61 5.30 -5.70 20.86
CA PRO A 61 5.00 -4.36 21.35
C PRO A 61 5.81 -3.23 20.71
N ASP A 62 7.00 -3.54 20.20
CA ASP A 62 7.91 -2.61 19.54
C ASP A 62 7.87 -2.68 18.01
N ASP A 63 6.87 -3.36 17.44
CA ASP A 63 6.60 -3.27 16.02
C ASP A 63 6.02 -1.90 15.66
N VAL A 64 6.38 -1.40 14.48
CA VAL A 64 5.73 -0.25 13.85
C VAL A 64 5.27 -0.65 12.45
N TRP A 65 3.97 -0.51 12.21
CA TRP A 65 3.32 -0.91 10.97
C TRP A 65 2.99 0.31 10.12
N VAL A 66 3.22 0.21 8.81
CA VAL A 66 2.69 1.14 7.81
C VAL A 66 1.72 0.39 6.92
N ILE A 67 0.44 0.74 7.04
CA ILE A 67 -0.67 0.10 6.31
C ILE A 67 -1.23 1.10 5.32
N THR A 68 -1.40 0.69 4.07
CA THR A 68 -1.94 1.59 3.03
C THR A 68 -2.66 0.79 1.96
N VAL A 69 -3.69 1.37 1.35
CA VAL A 69 -4.03 0.98 -0.02
C VAL A 69 -2.81 1.30 -0.91
N PRO A 70 -2.43 0.42 -1.86
CA PRO A 70 -1.30 0.69 -2.75
C PRO A 70 -1.39 2.08 -3.37
N ARG A 71 -0.23 2.74 -3.50
CA ARG A 71 -0.08 4.06 -4.15
C ARG A 71 -0.64 5.26 -3.39
N SER A 72 -0.97 5.10 -2.12
CA SER A 72 -1.49 6.17 -1.24
C SER A 72 -0.40 6.98 -0.52
N GLY A 73 0.88 6.78 -0.84
CA GLY A 73 2.00 7.47 -0.16
C GLY A 73 2.86 6.57 0.73
N THR A 74 2.73 5.24 0.61
CA THR A 74 3.43 4.25 1.44
C THR A 74 4.93 4.50 1.57
N THR A 75 5.65 4.69 0.45
CA THR A 75 7.10 4.94 0.46
C THR A 75 7.47 6.19 1.26
N TRP A 76 6.66 7.24 1.15
CA TRP A 76 6.89 8.52 1.82
C TRP A 76 6.77 8.35 3.33
N VAL A 77 5.70 7.70 3.78
CA VAL A 77 5.44 7.47 5.20
C VAL A 77 6.36 6.41 5.79
N GLN A 78 6.73 5.36 5.05
CA GLN A 78 7.74 4.40 5.51
C GLN A 78 9.07 5.09 5.80
N GLU A 79 9.54 5.98 4.92
CA GLU A 79 10.80 6.71 5.13
C GLU A 79 10.71 7.66 6.33
N LEU A 80 9.59 8.40 6.43
CA LEU A 80 9.27 9.26 7.58
C LEU A 80 9.30 8.49 8.89
N VAL A 81 8.48 7.45 9.01
CA VAL A 81 8.33 6.63 10.22
C VAL A 81 9.66 5.97 10.59
N TRP A 82 10.41 5.46 9.60
CA TRP A 82 11.69 4.82 9.88
C TRP A 82 12.69 5.82 10.48
N LEU A 83 12.84 7.01 9.89
CA LEU A 83 13.77 8.03 10.38
C LEU A 83 13.37 8.56 11.75
N VAL A 84 12.08 8.86 11.95
CA VAL A 84 11.54 9.31 13.24
C VAL A 84 11.73 8.27 14.33
N ALA A 85 11.48 6.99 14.07
CA ALA A 85 11.66 5.94 15.07
C ALA A 85 13.15 5.68 15.39
N ASN A 86 14.04 5.84 14.41
CA ASN A 86 15.47 5.57 14.51
C ASN A 86 16.31 6.84 14.70
N ASN A 87 15.80 7.83 15.44
CA ASN A 87 16.57 9.01 15.88
C ASN A 87 17.23 9.80 14.73
N MET A 88 16.52 9.93 13.60
CA MET A 88 17.01 10.59 12.40
C MET A 88 18.31 9.97 11.83
N ASP A 89 18.45 8.64 11.88
CA ASP A 89 19.59 7.92 11.29
C ASP A 89 19.58 7.95 9.74
N PHE A 90 19.89 9.12 9.18
CA PHE A 90 20.01 9.33 7.73
C PHE A 90 21.13 8.50 7.10
N LYS A 91 22.14 8.10 7.88
CA LYS A 91 23.26 7.29 7.39
C LYS A 91 22.77 5.89 7.03
N THR A 92 22.14 5.19 7.97
CA THR A 92 21.57 3.86 7.68
C THR A 92 20.46 3.93 6.64
N ALA A 93 19.64 4.99 6.65
CA ALA A 93 18.61 5.18 5.62
C ALA A 93 19.20 5.30 4.19
N LYS A 94 20.41 5.87 4.07
CA LYS A 94 21.18 5.99 2.82
C LYS A 94 21.96 4.71 2.48
N ASP A 95 22.41 3.94 3.46
CA ASP A 95 23.22 2.75 3.21
C ASP A 95 22.37 1.49 2.99
N LYS A 96 21.12 1.47 3.48
CA LYS A 96 20.22 0.32 3.39
C LYS A 96 18.93 0.66 2.64
N PRO A 97 18.54 -0.12 1.61
CA PRO A 97 17.33 0.16 0.84
C PRO A 97 16.07 0.01 1.69
N LEU A 98 15.04 0.80 1.37
CA LEU A 98 13.82 0.89 2.17
C LEU A 98 13.11 -0.45 2.31
N TYR A 99 13.09 -1.30 1.28
CA TYR A 99 12.44 -2.61 1.37
C TYR A 99 13.13 -3.57 2.36
N LYS A 100 14.40 -3.34 2.73
CA LYS A 100 15.10 -4.08 3.79
C LYS A 100 14.93 -3.45 5.17
N ARG A 101 14.59 -2.16 5.22
CA ARG A 101 14.29 -1.42 6.45
C ARG A 101 12.83 -1.59 6.88
N PHE A 102 11.93 -1.67 5.89
CA PHE A 102 10.50 -1.86 5.98
C PHE A 102 10.06 -3.00 5.03
N PRO A 103 10.36 -4.27 5.34
CA PRO A 103 9.89 -5.42 4.58
C PRO A 103 8.36 -5.47 4.52
N MET A 104 7.83 -5.97 3.40
CA MET A 104 6.40 -6.14 3.18
C MET A 104 5.93 -7.52 3.64
N LEU A 105 4.84 -7.57 4.42
CA LEU A 105 4.36 -8.80 5.05
C LEU A 105 3.96 -9.87 4.02
N GLU A 106 3.32 -9.45 2.93
CA GLU A 106 2.63 -10.33 1.98
C GLU A 106 3.27 -10.39 0.58
N VAL A 107 4.59 -10.12 0.45
CA VAL A 107 5.27 -10.25 -0.86
C VAL A 107 5.08 -11.63 -1.46
N SER A 108 5.24 -12.69 -0.65
CA SER A 108 5.13 -14.07 -1.14
C SER A 108 3.72 -14.44 -1.63
N THR A 109 2.69 -13.66 -1.28
CA THR A 109 1.33 -13.92 -1.77
C THR A 109 1.14 -13.47 -3.22
N HIS A 110 2.09 -12.69 -3.77
CA HIS A 110 2.01 -12.11 -5.11
C HIS A 110 2.94 -12.79 -6.12
N ILE A 111 3.74 -13.76 -5.69
CA ILE A 111 4.68 -14.47 -6.57
C ILE A 111 3.95 -15.67 -7.21
N PRO A 112 3.76 -15.69 -8.54
CA PRO A 112 3.24 -16.88 -9.21
C PRO A 112 4.16 -18.08 -8.95
N GLU A 113 3.59 -19.27 -8.71
CA GLU A 113 4.37 -20.48 -8.44
C GLU A 113 5.38 -20.79 -9.56
N ILE A 114 5.00 -20.54 -10.82
CA ILE A 114 5.90 -20.68 -11.96
C ILE A 114 7.03 -19.64 -11.96
N ALA A 115 6.78 -18.42 -11.46
CA ALA A 115 7.81 -17.40 -11.34
C ALA A 115 8.83 -17.76 -10.25
N VAL A 116 8.41 -18.44 -9.17
CA VAL A 116 9.34 -18.97 -8.16
C VAL A 116 10.37 -19.89 -8.82
N GLU A 117 9.92 -20.85 -9.62
CA GLU A 117 10.82 -21.80 -10.28
C GLU A 117 11.69 -21.11 -11.35
N LEU A 118 11.12 -20.20 -12.16
CA LEU A 118 11.88 -19.44 -13.16
C LEU A 118 12.91 -18.48 -12.56
N ILE A 119 12.62 -17.88 -11.40
CA ILE A 119 13.57 -17.02 -10.66
C ILE A 119 14.66 -17.89 -10.02
N LYS A 120 14.33 -19.05 -9.45
CA LYS A 120 15.31 -19.98 -8.86
C LYS A 120 16.35 -20.46 -9.87
N ILE A 121 15.95 -20.69 -11.12
CA ILE A 121 16.87 -21.11 -12.19
C ILE A 121 17.52 -19.94 -12.95
N ASN A 122 17.46 -18.71 -12.40
CA ASN A 122 18.02 -17.48 -12.99
C ASN A 122 17.47 -17.09 -14.38
N PHE A 123 16.35 -17.66 -14.82
CA PHE A 123 15.78 -17.41 -16.16
C PHE A 123 14.95 -16.13 -16.23
N PHE A 124 14.47 -15.62 -15.09
CA PHE A 124 13.71 -14.37 -15.00
C PHE A 124 14.29 -13.45 -13.92
N ASN A 125 14.96 -12.37 -14.31
CA ASN A 125 15.55 -11.40 -13.38
C ASN A 125 14.64 -10.17 -13.22
N LEU A 126 13.84 -10.15 -12.15
CA LEU A 126 12.99 -9.02 -11.78
C LEU A 126 13.74 -7.95 -10.93
N GLY A 127 15.05 -8.14 -10.73
CA GLY A 127 15.84 -7.31 -9.81
C GLY A 127 15.35 -7.38 -8.36
N ASN A 128 15.84 -6.47 -7.52
CA ASN A 128 15.43 -6.39 -6.10
C ASN A 128 14.11 -5.61 -5.90
N PHE A 129 13.17 -5.70 -6.85
CA PHE A 129 11.90 -4.96 -6.75
C PHE A 129 11.12 -5.41 -5.52
N GLN A 130 11.02 -4.53 -4.53
CA GLN A 130 10.31 -4.78 -3.27
C GLN A 130 10.70 -6.07 -2.54
N GLY A 131 11.95 -6.53 -2.66
CA GLY A 131 12.43 -7.73 -1.97
C GLY A 131 11.90 -9.06 -2.53
N LEU A 132 11.47 -9.06 -3.80
CA LEU A 132 10.91 -10.25 -4.45
C LEU A 132 11.88 -11.44 -4.42
N ASN A 133 13.17 -11.20 -4.64
CA ASN A 133 14.21 -12.24 -4.64
C ASN A 133 14.34 -12.93 -3.27
N GLU A 134 14.26 -12.17 -2.18
CA GLU A 134 14.27 -12.73 -0.83
C GLU A 134 12.99 -13.54 -0.55
N ALA A 135 11.83 -13.03 -1.00
CA ALA A 135 10.53 -13.66 -0.79
C ALA A 135 10.32 -14.98 -1.58
N VAL A 136 11.14 -15.25 -2.60
CA VAL A 136 11.20 -16.56 -3.29
C VAL A 136 11.91 -17.61 -2.43
N LYS A 137 12.87 -17.21 -1.60
CA LYS A 137 13.66 -18.13 -0.75
C LYS A 137 12.91 -18.53 0.51
N GLU A 138 12.24 -17.57 1.14
CA GLU A 138 11.41 -17.81 2.32
C GLU A 138 10.16 -16.93 2.26
N LYS A 139 9.04 -17.45 2.81
CA LYS A 139 7.79 -16.68 2.90
C LYS A 139 8.04 -15.38 3.65
N SER A 140 7.63 -14.24 3.09
CA SER A 140 7.91 -12.91 3.61
C SER A 140 7.51 -12.71 5.08
N TRP A 141 6.33 -13.18 5.47
CA TRP A 141 5.87 -13.16 6.87
C TRP A 141 6.75 -14.03 7.79
N LYS A 142 7.26 -15.16 7.30
CA LYS A 142 8.12 -16.06 8.09
C LYS A 142 9.51 -15.46 8.31
N SER A 143 10.07 -14.77 7.31
CA SER A 143 11.31 -14.03 7.49
C SER A 143 11.15 -12.86 8.47
N LEU A 144 9.99 -12.20 8.46
CA LEU A 144 9.63 -11.16 9.43
C LEU A 144 9.49 -11.69 10.87
N ASP A 145 8.99 -12.91 11.06
CA ASP A 145 8.93 -13.54 12.38
C ASP A 145 10.32 -13.81 12.98
N LYS A 146 11.34 -14.02 12.14
CA LYS A 146 12.72 -14.24 12.58
C LYS A 146 13.53 -12.95 12.72
N ALA A 147 13.02 -11.82 12.21
CA ALA A 147 13.74 -10.56 12.25
C ALA A 147 13.93 -10.10 13.71
N PRO A 148 15.08 -9.49 14.05
CA PRO A 148 15.27 -8.87 15.35
C PRO A 148 14.30 -7.69 15.52
N SER A 149 13.90 -7.41 16.75
CA SER A 149 13.14 -6.19 17.05
C SER A 149 14.05 -4.96 17.16
N PRO A 150 13.52 -3.73 16.98
CA PRO A 150 12.15 -3.41 16.56
C PRO A 150 11.92 -3.74 15.08
N ARG A 151 10.72 -4.23 14.75
CA ARG A 151 10.36 -4.53 13.35
C ARG A 151 9.55 -3.39 12.76
N PHE A 152 9.88 -3.03 11.53
CA PHE A 152 9.15 -2.07 10.74
C PHE A 152 8.47 -2.79 9.58
N ILE A 153 7.15 -2.81 9.56
CA ILE A 153 6.38 -3.73 8.71
C ILE A 153 5.51 -2.93 7.75
N LYS A 154 5.68 -3.16 6.45
CA LYS A 154 4.79 -2.64 5.41
C LYS A 154 3.71 -3.67 5.12
N THR A 155 2.47 -3.25 4.92
CA THR A 155 1.45 -4.11 4.29
C THR A 155 0.41 -3.28 3.54
N HIS A 156 -0.20 -3.92 2.54
CA HIS A 156 -1.37 -3.44 1.81
C HIS A 156 -2.63 -4.23 2.16
N LEU A 157 -2.56 -5.15 3.14
CA LEU A 157 -3.73 -5.85 3.65
C LEU A 157 -4.62 -4.92 4.49
N PRO A 158 -5.96 -5.07 4.40
CA PRO A 158 -6.88 -4.36 5.28
C PRO A 158 -6.74 -4.88 6.72
N LEU A 159 -7.14 -4.07 7.70
CA LEU A 159 -7.00 -4.40 9.12
C LEU A 159 -7.71 -5.70 9.47
N SER A 160 -8.85 -5.98 8.85
CA SER A 160 -9.62 -7.22 9.07
C SER A 160 -8.86 -8.50 8.67
N MET A 161 -7.79 -8.39 7.88
CA MET A 161 -6.98 -9.49 7.35
C MET A 161 -5.62 -9.63 8.06
N LEU A 162 -5.39 -8.81 9.08
CA LEU A 162 -4.19 -8.78 9.91
C LEU A 162 -4.49 -9.36 11.31
N PRO A 163 -3.46 -9.58 12.15
CA PRO A 163 -3.69 -10.10 13.49
C PRO A 163 -4.70 -9.28 14.29
N PRO A 164 -5.72 -9.91 14.90
CA PRO A 164 -6.79 -9.19 15.58
C PRO A 164 -6.30 -8.39 16.80
N ASN A 165 -5.17 -8.79 17.39
CA ASN A 165 -4.50 -8.10 18.49
C ASN A 165 -3.52 -7.01 18.02
N LEU A 166 -3.47 -6.67 16.73
CA LEU A 166 -2.50 -5.72 16.18
C LEU A 166 -2.54 -4.38 16.92
N LEU A 167 -3.70 -3.73 16.99
CA LEU A 167 -3.82 -2.41 17.61
C LEU A 167 -3.69 -2.45 19.13
N SER A 168 -4.02 -3.57 19.78
CA SER A 168 -3.76 -3.73 21.23
C SER A 168 -2.29 -3.98 21.55
N THR A 169 -1.45 -4.26 20.55
CA THR A 169 -0.04 -4.65 20.75
C THR A 169 0.94 -3.63 20.19
N ALA A 170 0.77 -3.18 18.94
CA ALA A 170 1.76 -2.40 18.20
C ALA A 170 1.18 -1.12 17.60
N LYS A 171 2.07 -0.19 17.24
CA LYS A 171 1.69 1.07 16.58
C LYS A 171 1.48 0.87 15.08
N VAL A 172 0.45 1.50 14.55
CA VAL A 172 0.06 1.50 13.13
C VAL A 172 -0.01 2.93 12.63
N VAL A 173 0.68 3.23 11.54
CA VAL A 173 0.45 4.43 10.73
C VAL A 173 -0.29 4.02 9.47
N TYR A 174 -1.52 4.51 9.30
CA TYR A 174 -2.33 4.28 8.12
C TYR A 174 -2.28 5.50 7.18
N VAL A 175 -2.15 5.27 5.87
CA VAL A 175 -2.23 6.36 4.88
C VAL A 175 -3.35 6.13 3.87
N ALA A 176 -4.27 7.09 3.82
CA ALA A 176 -5.31 7.20 2.81
C ALA A 176 -4.95 8.28 1.77
N ARG A 177 -5.50 8.15 0.57
CA ARG A 177 -5.37 9.11 -0.51
C ARG A 177 -6.65 9.10 -1.33
N ASP A 178 -6.98 10.21 -1.98
CA ASP A 178 -8.09 10.29 -2.94
C ASP A 178 -8.09 9.08 -3.90
N PRO A 179 -9.14 8.25 -3.87
CA PRO A 179 -9.29 7.07 -4.72
C PRO A 179 -9.05 7.32 -6.22
N ARG A 180 -9.39 8.50 -6.71
CA ARG A 180 -9.27 8.86 -8.13
C ARG A 180 -7.81 9.07 -8.53
N ASP A 181 -7.02 9.69 -7.66
CA ASP A 181 -5.56 9.79 -7.84
C ASP A 181 -4.87 8.45 -7.64
N VAL A 182 -5.37 7.62 -6.72
CA VAL A 182 -4.88 6.24 -6.52
C VAL A 182 -5.05 5.45 -7.81
N ALA A 183 -6.20 5.52 -8.49
CA ALA A 183 -6.45 4.84 -9.75
C ALA A 183 -5.39 5.16 -10.82
N VAL A 184 -5.07 6.45 -11.01
CA VAL A 184 -4.02 6.89 -11.93
C VAL A 184 -2.65 6.34 -11.52
N SER A 185 -2.27 6.53 -10.25
CA SER A 185 -0.96 6.09 -9.76
C SER A 185 -0.80 4.57 -9.83
N TYR A 186 -1.90 3.83 -9.70
CA TYR A 186 -1.91 2.38 -9.76
C TYR A 186 -1.79 1.87 -11.19
N TYR A 187 -2.47 2.51 -12.14
CA TYR A 187 -2.28 2.25 -13.57
C TYR A 187 -0.81 2.39 -13.98
N TYR A 188 -0.15 3.49 -13.59
CA TYR A 188 1.25 3.71 -13.92
C TYR A 188 2.20 2.74 -13.21
N LEU A 189 1.87 2.26 -12.01
CA LEU A 189 2.65 1.17 -11.38
C LEU A 189 2.60 -0.08 -12.26
N TYR A 190 1.41 -0.51 -12.69
CA TYR A 190 1.26 -1.68 -13.54
C TYR A 190 1.91 -1.52 -14.91
N LYS A 191 1.80 -0.32 -15.51
CA LYS A 191 2.48 0.00 -16.76
C LYS A 191 4.01 -0.02 -16.62
N MET A 192 4.54 0.40 -15.46
CA MET A 192 5.97 0.35 -15.17
C MET A 192 6.48 -1.08 -14.99
N THR A 193 5.74 -1.92 -14.24
CA THR A 193 6.19 -3.29 -13.93
C THR A 193 5.93 -4.29 -15.05
N ASN A 194 4.98 -4.00 -15.96
CA ASN A 194 4.55 -4.92 -17.02
C ASN A 194 4.66 -4.30 -18.42
N LYS A 195 5.59 -3.35 -18.63
CA LYS A 195 5.72 -2.47 -19.81
C LYS A 195 5.19 -3.03 -21.13
N SER A 196 5.74 -4.15 -21.59
CA SER A 196 5.47 -4.72 -22.91
C SER A 196 4.26 -5.66 -22.95
N LEU A 197 3.73 -6.04 -21.79
CA LEU A 197 2.72 -7.07 -21.66
C LEU A 197 1.34 -6.49 -21.33
N LEU A 198 1.28 -5.30 -20.71
CA LEU A 198 0.01 -4.65 -20.37
C LEU A 198 -0.74 -4.20 -21.62
N ARG A 199 -1.82 -4.92 -21.96
CA ARG A 199 -2.70 -4.58 -23.08
C ARG A 199 -3.75 -3.52 -22.72
N ALA A 200 -4.01 -3.29 -21.43
CA ALA A 200 -4.98 -2.30 -20.97
C ALA A 200 -4.45 -0.85 -21.11
N ASN A 201 -5.25 0.00 -21.73
CA ASN A 201 -5.14 1.46 -21.57
C ASN A 201 -5.77 1.91 -20.24
N PHE A 202 -5.72 3.21 -19.95
CA PHE A 202 -6.25 3.74 -18.69
C PHE A 202 -7.76 3.49 -18.53
N THR A 203 -8.56 3.58 -19.60
CA THR A 203 -10.01 3.29 -19.57
C THR A 203 -10.30 1.87 -19.12
N HIS A 204 -9.58 0.87 -19.65
CA HIS A 204 -9.72 -0.53 -19.21
C HIS A 204 -9.34 -0.71 -17.74
N PHE A 205 -8.29 -0.02 -17.29
CA PHE A 205 -7.84 -0.09 -15.90
C PHE A 205 -8.82 0.59 -14.95
N TRP A 206 -9.38 1.74 -15.34
CA TRP A 206 -10.41 2.45 -14.60
C TRP A 206 -11.67 1.59 -14.45
N GLU A 207 -12.09 0.89 -15.51
CA GLU A 207 -13.21 -0.04 -15.46
C GLU A 207 -13.01 -1.14 -14.40
N ALA A 208 -11.81 -1.74 -14.36
CA ALA A 208 -11.47 -2.73 -13.34
C ALA A 208 -11.41 -2.10 -11.94
N PHE A 209 -10.84 -0.90 -11.82
CA PHE A 209 -10.70 -0.18 -10.55
C PHE A 209 -12.05 0.19 -9.93
N ARG A 210 -12.94 0.84 -10.69
CA ARG A 210 -14.24 1.32 -10.20
C ARG A 210 -15.22 0.19 -9.85
N ARG A 211 -14.94 -1.03 -10.33
CA ARG A 211 -15.68 -2.26 -10.02
C ARG A 211 -15.07 -3.05 -8.86
N ASP A 212 -14.07 -2.49 -8.19
CA ASP A 212 -13.29 -3.16 -7.15
C ASP A 212 -12.78 -4.53 -7.59
N LEU A 213 -12.17 -4.58 -8.76
CA LEU A 213 -11.58 -5.82 -9.28
C LEU A 213 -10.07 -5.88 -9.08
N LEU A 214 -9.41 -4.78 -8.74
CA LEU A 214 -7.95 -4.78 -8.60
C LEU A 214 -7.52 -5.28 -7.21
N PRO A 215 -6.26 -5.72 -7.04
CA PRO A 215 -5.81 -6.25 -5.76
C PRO A 215 -6.03 -5.25 -4.61
N TRP A 216 -6.43 -5.77 -3.45
CA TRP A 216 -6.77 -5.06 -2.22
C TRP A 216 -7.99 -4.12 -2.28
N THR A 217 -8.70 -4.05 -3.41
CA THR A 217 -9.99 -3.35 -3.49
C THR A 217 -11.11 -4.18 -2.85
N PRO A 218 -12.18 -3.60 -2.28
CA PRO A 218 -12.60 -2.19 -2.38
C PRO A 218 -11.80 -1.19 -1.54
N ILE A 219 -11.27 -0.14 -2.17
CA ILE A 219 -10.30 0.75 -1.49
C ILE A 219 -10.91 1.74 -0.50
N VAL A 220 -12.17 2.13 -0.70
CA VAL A 220 -12.88 3.01 0.24
C VAL A 220 -13.20 2.22 1.51
N ALA A 221 -13.66 0.98 1.37
CA ALA A 221 -13.87 0.07 2.50
C ALA A 221 -12.55 -0.20 3.26
N HIS A 222 -11.46 -0.42 2.51
CA HIS A 222 -10.12 -0.59 3.08
C HIS A 222 -9.68 0.62 3.92
N ALA A 223 -9.87 1.84 3.41
CA ALA A 223 -9.55 3.06 4.15
C ALA A 223 -10.49 3.26 5.35
N ASN A 224 -11.77 2.96 5.17
CA ASN A 224 -12.76 3.13 6.22
C ASN A 224 -12.50 2.23 7.43
N GLU A 225 -12.00 1.00 7.25
CA GLU A 225 -11.61 0.14 8.38
C GLU A 225 -10.61 0.81 9.32
N ALA A 226 -9.60 1.48 8.77
CA ALA A 226 -8.63 2.22 9.56
C ALA A 226 -9.21 3.53 10.08
N PHE A 227 -10.08 4.19 9.31
CA PHE A 227 -10.70 5.45 9.69
C PHE A 227 -11.66 5.30 10.88
N GLU A 228 -12.41 4.20 10.97
CA GLU A 228 -13.24 3.88 12.14
C GLU A 228 -12.40 3.69 13.42
N LYS A 229 -11.13 3.31 13.26
CA LYS A 229 -10.17 3.12 14.35
C LYS A 229 -9.24 4.32 14.54
N ARG A 230 -9.47 5.46 13.86
CA ARG A 230 -8.59 6.65 13.87
C ARG A 230 -8.32 7.26 15.24
N HIS A 231 -9.21 7.01 16.21
CA HIS A 231 -9.06 7.50 17.59
C HIS A 231 -8.39 6.49 18.52
N HIS A 232 -8.04 5.30 18.01
CA HIS A 232 -7.32 4.30 18.79
C HIS A 232 -5.90 4.81 19.09
N PRO A 233 -5.38 4.72 20.33
CA PRO A 233 -4.09 5.32 20.70
C PRO A 233 -2.88 4.77 19.92
N ASN A 234 -3.01 3.55 19.39
CA ASN A 234 -1.99 2.90 18.55
C ASN A 234 -2.26 3.01 17.04
N LEU A 235 -3.20 3.85 16.59
CA LEU A 235 -3.42 4.10 15.15
C LEU A 235 -3.30 5.60 14.85
N HIS A 236 -2.34 5.96 13.99
CA HIS A 236 -2.22 7.30 13.42
C HIS A 236 -2.71 7.29 11.98
N PHE A 237 -3.80 7.99 11.70
CA PHE A 237 -4.40 8.04 10.36
C PHE A 237 -3.98 9.32 9.62
N VAL A 238 -3.40 9.15 8.43
CA VAL A 238 -2.87 10.24 7.63
C VAL A 238 -3.53 10.27 6.26
N PHE A 239 -3.83 11.48 5.77
CA PHE A 239 -4.17 11.69 4.36
C PHE A 239 -2.94 12.14 3.59
N TYR A 240 -2.72 11.57 2.40
CA TYR A 240 -1.67 11.97 1.47
C TYR A 240 -1.73 13.48 1.16
N GLU A 241 -2.94 14.00 1.03
CA GLU A 241 -3.23 15.41 0.78
C GLU A 241 -2.75 16.30 1.94
N ASN A 242 -2.84 15.84 3.18
CA ASN A 242 -2.36 16.57 4.35
C ASN A 242 -0.83 16.63 4.39
N MET A 243 -0.14 15.52 4.10
CA MET A 243 1.33 15.52 3.94
C MET A 243 1.78 16.47 2.85
N LYS A 244 1.02 16.56 1.75
CA LYS A 244 1.30 17.49 0.65
C LYS A 244 1.08 18.94 1.04
N LYS A 245 0.08 19.22 1.87
CA LYS A 245 -0.28 20.56 2.32
C LYS A 245 0.70 21.09 3.37
N ASP A 246 1.06 20.26 4.34
CA ASP A 246 1.93 20.65 5.45
C ASP A 246 2.70 19.44 5.99
N LEU A 247 3.88 19.19 5.40
CA LEU A 247 4.73 18.08 5.79
C LEU A 247 5.36 18.27 7.17
N HIS A 248 5.69 19.51 7.58
CA HIS A 248 6.33 19.78 8.88
C HIS A 248 5.38 19.41 10.02
N ARG A 249 4.10 19.81 9.88
CA ARG A 249 3.06 19.40 10.82
C ARG A 249 2.94 17.89 10.88
N GLU A 250 2.85 17.21 9.75
CA GLU A 250 2.70 15.75 9.74
C GLU A 250 3.91 15.03 10.35
N ILE A 251 5.13 15.51 10.11
CA ILE A 251 6.34 15.00 10.78
C ILE A 251 6.21 15.12 12.30
N GLY A 252 5.76 16.29 12.79
CA GLY A 252 5.55 16.52 14.22
C GLY A 252 4.50 15.60 14.82
N GLU A 253 3.37 15.38 14.14
CA GLU A 253 2.32 14.47 14.60
C GLU A 253 2.79 13.00 14.62
N VAL A 254 3.52 12.54 13.60
CA VAL A 254 4.12 11.20 13.60
C VAL A 254 5.19 11.06 14.70
N ALA A 255 5.99 12.09 14.97
CA ALA A 255 6.96 12.08 16.06
C ALA A 255 6.28 11.94 17.43
N LYS A 256 5.25 12.75 17.70
CA LYS A 256 4.43 12.62 18.92
C LYS A 256 3.81 11.23 19.04
N PHE A 257 3.19 10.73 17.98
CA PHE A 257 2.60 9.39 17.95
C PHE A 257 3.63 8.29 18.26
N LEU A 258 4.88 8.45 17.80
CA LEU A 258 5.97 7.51 18.07
C LEU A 258 6.71 7.77 19.40
N ASN A 259 6.24 8.72 20.22
CA ASN A 259 6.85 9.15 21.47
C ASN A 259 8.30 9.64 21.26
N LYS A 260 8.49 10.53 20.29
CA LYS A 260 9.77 11.15 19.94
C LYS A 260 9.63 12.66 19.93
N ASP A 261 10.65 13.32 20.48
CA ASP A 261 10.78 14.77 20.47
C ASP A 261 11.95 15.16 19.57
N TYR A 262 11.71 16.15 18.71
CA TYR A 262 12.70 16.67 17.77
C TYR A 262 12.63 18.19 17.74
N THR A 263 13.78 18.83 17.51
CA THR A 263 13.84 20.27 17.32
C THR A 263 13.30 20.65 15.94
N ASP A 264 12.88 21.91 15.77
CA ASP A 264 12.43 22.44 14.48
C ASP A 264 13.47 22.20 13.38
N ALA A 265 14.76 22.41 13.69
CA ALA A 265 15.85 22.14 12.74
C ALA A 265 15.96 20.66 12.32
N GLN A 266 15.63 19.71 13.20
CA GLN A 266 15.58 18.29 12.84
C GLN A 266 14.35 17.98 11.98
N ILE A 267 13.21 18.61 12.26
CA ILE A 267 11.98 18.49 11.47
C ILE A 267 12.21 19.08 10.07
N ASP A 268 12.81 20.26 9.95
CA ASP A 268 13.14 20.93 8.68
C ASP A 268 14.04 20.04 7.82
N ARG A 269 15.11 19.49 8.43
CA ARG A 269 16.03 18.58 7.74
C ARG A 269 15.30 17.32 7.23
N LEU A 270 14.39 16.78 8.03
CA LEU A 270 13.60 15.62 7.60
C LEU A 270 12.62 15.99 6.48
N ALA A 271 11.95 17.14 6.56
CA ALA A 271 11.05 17.63 5.53
C ALA A 271 11.79 17.83 4.20
N GLU A 272 13.00 18.38 4.23
CA GLU A 272 13.86 18.52 3.06
C GLU A 272 14.22 17.15 2.46
N HIS A 273 14.66 16.19 3.29
CA HIS A 273 14.96 14.81 2.84
C HIS A 273 13.76 14.12 2.19
N LEU A 274 12.57 14.33 2.76
CA LEU A 274 11.31 13.77 2.32
C LEU A 274 10.64 14.56 1.18
N SER A 275 11.24 15.65 0.71
CA SER A 275 10.72 16.40 -0.44
C SER A 275 10.62 15.49 -1.67
N PHE A 276 9.64 15.79 -2.53
CA PHE A 276 9.37 14.98 -3.72
C PHE A 276 10.61 14.79 -4.60
N ASP A 277 11.36 15.87 -4.85
CA ASP A 277 12.55 15.82 -5.68
C ASP A 277 13.67 14.99 -5.08
N ASN A 278 13.86 15.07 -3.76
CA ASN A 278 14.88 14.29 -3.06
C ASN A 278 14.52 12.80 -3.02
N LEU A 279 13.27 12.46 -2.67
CA LEU A 279 12.80 11.07 -2.69
C LEU A 279 12.90 10.48 -4.11
N ARG A 280 12.52 11.24 -5.14
CA ARG A 280 12.59 10.80 -6.54
C ARG A 280 14.03 10.44 -6.97
N LYS A 281 15.01 11.23 -6.54
CA LYS A 281 16.44 11.00 -6.83
C LYS A 281 17.08 9.92 -5.96
N ASN A 282 16.48 9.60 -4.81
CA ASN A 282 17.05 8.65 -3.85
C ASN A 282 16.86 7.18 -4.29
N LYS A 283 17.98 6.53 -4.63
CA LYS A 283 18.02 5.15 -5.13
C LYS A 283 17.54 4.09 -4.13
N ASN A 284 17.55 4.41 -2.84
CA ASN A 284 17.13 3.48 -1.78
C ASN A 284 15.62 3.46 -1.55
N VAL A 285 14.89 4.41 -2.14
CA VAL A 285 13.41 4.51 -2.02
C VAL A 285 12.72 4.44 -3.38
N ASN A 286 13.40 4.80 -4.46
CA ASN A 286 12.75 4.99 -5.76
C ASN A 286 12.48 3.70 -6.56
N ASN A 287 12.85 2.51 -6.06
CA ASN A 287 12.53 1.17 -6.63
C ASN A 287 12.66 1.03 -8.16
N SER A 288 13.41 1.92 -8.82
CA SER A 288 13.53 1.97 -10.27
C SER A 288 14.45 0.84 -10.72
N ILE A 289 13.89 -0.17 -11.36
CA ILE A 289 14.63 -1.33 -11.91
C ILE A 289 15.52 -0.88 -13.08
N ASN A 290 15.14 0.18 -13.80
CA ASN A 290 15.91 0.76 -14.90
C ASN A 290 15.84 2.29 -14.86
N LYS A 291 17.00 2.97 -14.92
CA LYS A 291 17.10 4.45 -14.93
C LYS A 291 16.49 5.07 -16.18
N ASP A 292 16.46 4.32 -17.28
CA ASP A 292 15.97 4.76 -18.59
C ASP A 292 14.48 4.43 -18.79
N SER A 293 13.77 4.13 -17.70
CA SER A 293 12.33 3.90 -17.75
C SER A 293 11.58 5.21 -17.92
N GLU A 294 10.80 5.34 -19.01
CA GLU A 294 9.85 6.45 -19.22
C GLU A 294 8.92 6.67 -18.02
N ILE A 295 8.59 5.61 -17.28
CA ILE A 295 7.73 5.66 -16.09
C ILE A 295 8.57 5.36 -14.86
N GLN A 296 8.52 6.29 -13.90
CA GLN A 296 9.22 6.21 -12.62
C GLN A 296 8.26 5.85 -11.48
N PHE A 297 8.77 5.14 -10.46
CA PHE A 297 7.98 4.70 -9.31
C PHE A 297 7.47 5.88 -8.45
N ILE A 298 8.34 6.88 -8.25
CA ILE A 298 7.99 8.20 -7.70
C ILE A 298 7.76 9.13 -8.90
N ARG A 299 6.48 9.36 -9.22
CA ARG A 299 6.07 9.88 -10.54
C ARG A 299 5.87 11.40 -10.59
N LYS A 300 4.84 11.92 -9.92
CA LYS A 300 4.46 13.35 -9.93
C LYS A 300 4.35 13.98 -8.55
N GLY A 301 3.93 13.23 -7.53
CA GLY A 301 3.85 13.76 -6.17
C GLY A 301 2.81 14.87 -5.98
N GLU A 302 1.73 14.83 -6.77
CA GLU A 302 0.64 15.83 -6.80
C GLU A 302 -0.65 15.22 -6.25
N ALA A 303 -1.57 16.08 -5.79
CA ALA A 303 -2.95 15.74 -5.47
C ALA A 303 -3.90 16.43 -6.47
N GLY A 304 -5.00 15.77 -6.86
CA GLY A 304 -5.95 16.26 -7.87
C GLY A 304 -5.49 16.06 -9.32
N GLY A 305 -4.36 15.39 -9.55
CA GLY A 305 -3.80 15.14 -10.89
C GLY A 305 -4.64 14.19 -11.74
N TRP A 306 -5.61 13.50 -11.14
CA TRP A 306 -6.53 12.60 -11.83
C TRP A 306 -7.34 13.29 -12.94
N ARG A 307 -7.76 14.55 -12.79
CA ARG A 307 -8.59 15.24 -13.79
C ARG A 307 -7.97 15.27 -15.18
N ALA A 308 -6.64 15.33 -15.28
CA ALA A 308 -5.91 15.31 -16.55
C ALA A 308 -5.88 13.94 -17.25
N HIS A 309 -6.33 12.88 -16.58
CA HIS A 309 -6.34 11.50 -17.10
C HIS A 309 -7.75 10.98 -17.41
N PHE A 310 -8.79 11.72 -17.03
CA PHE A 310 -10.19 11.30 -17.16
C PHE A 310 -10.87 12.20 -18.20
N ASP A 311 -11.46 11.59 -19.23
CA ASP A 311 -12.42 12.29 -20.09
C ASP A 311 -13.69 12.65 -19.31
N GLU A 312 -14.57 13.47 -19.90
CA GLU A 312 -15.79 13.95 -19.23
C GLU A 312 -16.65 12.82 -18.66
N LYS A 313 -16.81 11.72 -19.42
CA LYS A 313 -17.56 10.55 -18.99
C LYS A 313 -16.90 9.87 -17.78
N MET A 314 -15.59 9.69 -17.82
CA MET A 314 -14.86 9.08 -16.73
C MET A 314 -14.90 9.97 -15.48
N GLN A 315 -14.86 11.30 -15.62
CA GLN A 315 -14.96 12.21 -14.48
C GLN A 315 -16.29 12.05 -13.74
N LEU A 316 -17.41 11.99 -14.46
CA LEU A 316 -18.73 11.70 -13.88
C LEU A 316 -18.74 10.34 -13.17
N GLN A 317 -18.21 9.30 -13.81
CA GLN A 317 -18.09 7.97 -13.18
C GLN A 317 -17.21 7.98 -11.92
N ALA A 318 -16.17 8.82 -11.88
CA ALA A 318 -15.24 8.93 -10.76
C ALA A 318 -15.88 9.64 -9.56
N GLU A 319 -16.71 10.64 -9.82
CA GLU A 319 -17.53 11.31 -8.82
C GLU A 319 -18.61 10.37 -8.28
N GLU A 320 -19.39 9.72 -9.15
CA GLU A 320 -20.39 8.72 -8.76
C GLU A 320 -19.77 7.59 -7.94
N PHE A 321 -18.62 7.06 -8.38
CA PHE A 321 -17.87 6.03 -7.66
C PHE A 321 -17.54 6.46 -6.23
N LEU A 322 -17.03 7.68 -6.05
CA LEU A 322 -16.61 8.15 -4.73
C LEU A 322 -17.82 8.46 -3.84
N VAL A 323 -18.82 9.16 -4.37
CA VAL A 323 -20.07 9.52 -3.69
C VAL A 323 -20.78 8.26 -3.18
N THR A 324 -20.99 7.28 -4.06
CA THR A 324 -21.70 6.04 -3.71
C THR A 324 -20.99 5.27 -2.61
N ARG A 325 -19.65 5.28 -2.59
CA ARG A 325 -18.88 4.51 -1.59
C ARG A 325 -18.60 5.25 -0.30
N LEU A 326 -18.74 6.57 -0.28
CA LEU A 326 -18.69 7.37 0.93
C LEU A 326 -20.06 7.56 1.58
N ALA A 327 -21.15 7.24 0.87
CA ALA A 327 -22.51 7.34 1.39
C ALA A 327 -22.65 6.58 2.71
N GLY A 328 -23.06 7.29 3.77
CA GLY A 328 -23.23 6.74 5.11
C GLY A 328 -21.95 6.58 5.93
N LEU A 329 -20.78 6.91 5.40
CA LEU A 329 -19.51 6.86 6.12
C LEU A 329 -19.15 8.20 6.75
N GLU A 330 -18.42 8.18 7.87
CA GLU A 330 -17.77 9.38 8.42
C GLU A 330 -16.51 9.78 7.64
N LEU A 331 -15.94 8.84 6.88
CA LEU A 331 -14.74 9.07 6.09
C LEU A 331 -15.00 10.16 5.05
N SER A 332 -14.16 11.20 5.05
CA SER A 332 -14.14 12.23 4.02
C SER A 332 -12.70 12.52 3.64
N TYR A 333 -12.43 12.63 2.33
CA TYR A 333 -11.10 12.96 1.83
C TYR A 333 -10.93 14.49 1.79
N PRO A 334 -9.76 15.05 2.17
CA PRO A 334 -9.54 16.50 2.12
C PRO A 334 -9.76 17.13 0.74
N SER A 335 -9.58 16.36 -0.33
CA SER A 335 -9.82 16.74 -1.73
C SER A 335 -11.28 16.60 -2.18
N PHE A 336 -12.15 16.04 -1.34
CA PHE A 336 -13.56 15.80 -1.62
C PHE A 336 -14.39 15.83 -0.32
N PRO A 337 -14.62 17.05 0.22
CA PRO A 337 -15.35 17.21 1.47
C PRO A 337 -16.81 16.75 1.30
N THR A 338 -17.35 16.09 2.34
CA THR A 338 -18.71 15.50 2.37
C THR A 338 -19.85 16.45 2.03
N ASN A 339 -19.65 17.77 2.13
CA ASN A 339 -20.63 18.78 1.70
C ASN A 339 -20.91 18.76 0.18
N GLU A 340 -20.08 18.08 -0.61
CA GLU A 340 -20.30 17.84 -2.05
C GLU A 340 -21.21 16.62 -2.31
N ILE A 341 -21.38 15.71 -1.34
CA ILE A 341 -22.22 14.51 -1.46
C ILE A 341 -23.72 14.87 -1.46
N THR A 342 -24.12 15.90 -0.72
CA THR A 342 -25.52 16.36 -0.62
C THR A 342 -26.00 17.20 -1.81
N LYS A 343 -25.17 17.39 -2.84
CA LYS A 343 -25.49 18.25 -4.02
C LYS A 343 -25.74 17.46 -5.31
N LEU A 344 -25.63 16.13 -5.27
CA LEU A 344 -25.96 15.19 -6.33
C LEU A 344 -27.19 14.39 -5.92
#